data_AF-F0YXU5-F1
#
_entry.id   AF-F0YXU5-F1
#
_cell.length_a   1.000
_cell.length_b   1.000
_cell.length_c   1.000
_cell.angle_alpha   90.00
_cell.angle_beta   90.00
_cell.angle_gamma   90.00
#
_symmetry.space_group_name_H-M   'P 1'
#
loop_
_entity.id
_entity.type
_entity.pdbx_description
1 polymer ?
#
loop_
_entity_poly.entity_id
_entity_poly.type
_entity_poly.pdbx_seq_one_letter_code
_entity_poly.pdbx_strand_id
1 'polypeptide(L)'
;MENKTGQFIARRRKAIGLTQKELAEKLGVTNKAVSKWETGGGMPDVSVLETLAGVLEVSVDELLKGERQADQTELMIPQPVQRMKRGRLIAGAVTGILALAVLALQIFYMAAGRQHQFEYILDILLYIVNAFIIIMAAVSTGLLVRKKWIRNTCLAAGAILLVANLVFGYHTGGYQSSIISISPNMKHMAVMKYEKETGRVTTYLNQKLCFARVSDQFPYTADREMKLQWLADDACAVTYTSPDDGNVHQYVMTYGDRGNGITSDYVYTVITGKWAGSGKNMADWEIERDINGITIRSAAQGEETYTFDECVQFGTLAVALCRNGLPQWTLVLDENCVIGENNYVKEGGTITLCRVTMEKSAPMEFWQTQAPISFDTDYETMDDTEKGEDLQKKMKKILRQDPDLSHYEQDTYGSVKVVTDSEDIFWIARSALEENDKKQAVNGIDVSRQIEHMELMAGDRFDYLIKISSRDTYINPNLPDEKSETNMETTYRIMKGEGAYLAFQVSHGTDGSVGLDPPGMKKEIDTSEKKEYSYYVPGDKEDTP
;
A
#
# COMPACT_ATOMS: atom_id res chain seq x y z
N MET A 1 -6.60 -79.89 -62.24
CA MET A 1 -6.67 -79.14 -60.97
C MET A 1 -5.30 -78.53 -60.73
N GLU A 2 -5.23 -77.22 -60.53
CA GLU A 2 -3.96 -76.52 -60.26
C GLU A 2 -3.31 -77.08 -58.99
N ASN A 3 -2.02 -77.42 -59.07
CA ASN A 3 -1.24 -77.92 -57.93
C ASN A 3 -0.85 -76.78 -56.97
N LYS A 4 -1.84 -76.09 -56.38
CA LYS A 4 -1.60 -74.98 -55.45
C LYS A 4 -0.91 -75.44 -54.17
N THR A 5 -1.34 -76.58 -53.63
CA THR A 5 -0.79 -77.15 -52.41
C THR A 5 0.66 -77.61 -52.56
N GLY A 6 1.00 -78.35 -53.62
CA GLY A 6 2.37 -78.80 -53.87
C GLY A 6 3.33 -77.64 -54.10
N GLN A 7 2.88 -76.59 -54.80
CA GLN A 7 3.67 -75.36 -54.96
C GLN A 7 3.82 -74.60 -53.64
N PHE A 8 2.80 -74.60 -52.77
CA PHE A 8 2.88 -74.00 -51.44
C PHE A 8 3.86 -74.75 -50.54
N ILE A 9 3.81 -76.08 -50.51
CA ILE A 9 4.79 -76.94 -49.82
C ILE A 9 6.21 -76.61 -50.29
N ALA A 10 6.44 -76.57 -51.61
CA ALA A 10 7.74 -76.27 -52.18
C ALA A 10 8.25 -74.86 -51.79
N ARG A 11 7.36 -73.86 -51.83
CA ARG A 11 7.70 -72.47 -51.43
C ARG A 11 8.05 -72.38 -49.95
N ARG A 12 7.25 -72.98 -49.07
CA ARG A 12 7.49 -72.98 -47.62
C ARG A 12 8.77 -73.72 -47.27
N ARG A 13 8.97 -74.92 -47.82
CA ARG A 13 10.20 -75.70 -47.62
C ARG A 13 11.45 -74.90 -47.99
N LYS A 14 11.42 -74.22 -49.15
CA LYS A 14 12.54 -73.36 -49.59
C LYS A 14 12.73 -72.14 -48.69
N ALA A 15 11.64 -71.53 -48.20
CA ALA A 15 11.71 -70.38 -47.31
C ALA A 15 12.39 -70.70 -45.97
N ILE A 16 12.24 -71.94 -45.48
CA ILE A 16 12.92 -72.43 -44.28
C ILE A 16 14.26 -73.14 -44.58
N GLY A 17 14.74 -73.08 -45.84
CA GLY A 17 16.07 -73.54 -46.24
C GLY A 17 16.26 -75.06 -46.37
N LEU A 18 15.20 -75.87 -46.31
CA LEU A 18 15.32 -77.33 -46.37
C LEU A 18 15.38 -77.85 -47.81
N THR A 19 16.15 -78.90 -48.06
CA THR A 19 16.09 -79.70 -49.30
C THR A 19 14.92 -80.70 -49.27
N GLN A 20 14.51 -81.23 -50.42
CA GLN A 20 13.45 -82.26 -50.47
C GLN A 20 13.83 -83.53 -49.69
N LYS A 21 15.12 -83.88 -49.68
CA LYS A 21 15.65 -85.02 -48.94
C LYS A 21 15.52 -84.82 -47.43
N GLU A 22 15.93 -83.65 -46.94
CA GLU A 22 15.84 -83.33 -45.50
C GLU A 22 14.39 -83.20 -45.01
N LEU A 23 13.50 -82.65 -45.84
CA LEU A 23 12.07 -82.65 -45.53
C LEU A 23 11.52 -84.08 -45.46
N ALA A 24 11.90 -84.96 -46.40
CA ALA A 24 11.48 -86.35 -46.40
C ALA A 24 11.97 -87.11 -45.15
N GLU A 25 13.22 -86.90 -44.75
CA GLU A 25 13.80 -87.47 -43.52
C GLU A 25 13.03 -87.02 -42.26
N LYS A 26 12.72 -85.72 -42.15
CA LYS A 26 11.95 -85.16 -41.03
C LYS A 26 10.51 -85.70 -40.95
N LEU A 27 9.94 -86.12 -42.08
CA LEU A 27 8.57 -86.66 -42.17
C LEU A 27 8.52 -88.19 -42.14
N GLY A 28 9.67 -88.87 -42.14
CA GLY A 28 9.72 -90.33 -42.21
C GLY A 28 9.24 -90.90 -43.56
N VAL A 29 9.30 -90.13 -44.64
CA VAL A 29 8.85 -90.54 -45.99
C VAL A 29 10.01 -90.58 -46.97
N THR A 30 9.78 -91.12 -48.17
CA THR A 30 10.81 -91.14 -49.22
C THR A 30 10.96 -89.77 -49.89
N ASN A 31 12.17 -89.39 -50.29
CA ASN A 31 12.43 -88.17 -51.08
C ASN A 31 11.56 -88.11 -52.36
N LYS A 32 11.30 -89.27 -52.98
CA LYS A 32 10.42 -89.41 -54.14
C LYS A 32 8.96 -89.02 -53.82
N ALA A 33 8.48 -89.26 -52.60
CA ALA A 33 7.14 -88.84 -52.18
C ALA A 33 7.03 -87.31 -52.09
N VAL A 34 7.99 -86.64 -51.45
CA VAL A 34 8.03 -85.17 -51.37
C VAL A 34 8.13 -84.54 -52.76
N SER A 35 8.99 -85.06 -53.63
CA SER A 35 9.07 -84.61 -55.02
C SER A 35 7.75 -84.78 -55.77
N LYS A 36 7.04 -85.89 -55.56
CA LYS A 36 5.75 -86.17 -56.18
C LYS A 36 4.66 -85.19 -55.71
N TRP A 37 4.67 -84.79 -54.44
CA TRP A 37 3.75 -83.77 -53.92
C TRP A 37 4.04 -82.39 -54.50
N GLU A 38 5.30 -81.97 -54.50
CA GLU A 38 5.70 -80.65 -54.99
C GLU A 38 5.45 -80.47 -56.50
N THR A 39 5.53 -81.54 -57.29
CA THR A 39 5.24 -81.51 -58.74
C THR A 39 3.79 -81.81 -59.09
N GLY A 40 2.95 -82.14 -58.10
CA GLY A 40 1.50 -82.29 -58.27
C GLY A 40 1.04 -83.68 -58.70
N GLY A 41 1.94 -84.67 -58.59
CA GLY A 41 1.67 -86.07 -58.88
C GLY A 41 0.94 -86.82 -57.75
N GLY A 42 0.58 -86.17 -56.64
CA GLY A 42 -0.16 -86.76 -55.53
C GLY A 42 -0.20 -85.83 -54.30
N MET A 43 -0.97 -86.19 -53.28
CA MET A 43 -1.11 -85.43 -52.03
C MET A 43 -0.43 -86.18 -50.87
N PRO A 44 0.18 -85.49 -49.88
CA PRO A 44 0.53 -86.09 -48.60
C PRO A 44 -0.65 -86.82 -47.97
N ASP A 45 -0.38 -88.00 -47.40
CA ASP A 45 -1.38 -88.76 -46.65
C ASP A 45 -1.78 -87.99 -45.39
N VAL A 46 -3.01 -88.19 -44.93
CA VAL A 46 -3.58 -87.56 -43.74
C VAL A 46 -2.69 -87.80 -42.52
N SER A 47 -2.09 -88.98 -42.42
CA SER A 47 -1.15 -89.35 -41.35
C SER A 47 0.12 -88.49 -41.30
N VAL A 48 0.49 -87.81 -42.39
CA VAL A 48 1.70 -86.98 -42.50
C VAL A 48 1.37 -85.48 -42.51
N LEU A 49 0.10 -85.10 -42.70
CA LEU A 49 -0.31 -83.69 -42.85
C LEU A 49 -0.01 -82.82 -41.63
N GLU A 50 -0.28 -83.31 -40.42
CA GLU A 50 0.00 -82.56 -39.18
C GLU A 50 1.49 -82.33 -38.99
N THR A 51 2.30 -83.38 -39.16
CA THR A 51 3.76 -83.28 -39.06
C THR A 51 4.34 -82.38 -40.15
N LEU A 52 3.81 -82.45 -41.37
CA LEU A 52 4.20 -81.59 -42.48
C LEU A 52 3.87 -80.12 -42.23
N ALA A 53 2.66 -79.82 -41.72
CA ALA A 53 2.26 -78.48 -41.34
C ALA A 53 3.17 -77.93 -40.22
N GLY A 54 3.47 -78.75 -39.21
CA GLY A 54 4.38 -78.41 -38.12
C GLY A 54 5.80 -78.10 -38.61
N VAL A 55 6.37 -78.92 -39.48
CA VAL A 55 7.73 -78.69 -40.04
C VAL A 55 7.78 -77.44 -40.92
N LEU A 56 6.69 -77.10 -41.62
CA LEU A 56 6.60 -75.94 -42.52
C LEU A 56 6.16 -74.64 -41.84
N GLU A 57 5.89 -74.67 -40.54
CA GLU A 57 5.39 -73.57 -39.71
C GLU A 57 4.11 -72.93 -40.28
N VAL A 58 3.17 -73.78 -40.69
CA VAL A 58 1.84 -73.38 -41.20
C VAL A 58 0.76 -74.24 -40.56
N SER A 59 -0.50 -73.82 -40.64
CA SER A 59 -1.60 -74.69 -40.23
C SER A 59 -1.93 -75.73 -41.32
N VAL A 60 -2.57 -76.84 -40.94
CA VAL A 60 -3.06 -77.85 -41.90
C VAL A 60 -4.07 -77.23 -42.88
N ASP A 61 -4.87 -76.28 -42.43
CA ASP A 61 -5.84 -75.56 -43.28
C ASP A 61 -5.15 -74.70 -44.35
N GLU A 62 -4.09 -73.96 -43.98
CA GLU A 62 -3.26 -73.21 -44.92
C GLU A 62 -2.55 -74.13 -45.92
N LEU A 63 -2.07 -75.29 -45.45
CA LEU A 63 -1.43 -76.30 -46.28
C LEU A 63 -2.39 -76.83 -47.34
N LEU A 64 -3.61 -77.21 -46.95
CA LEU A 64 -4.63 -77.72 -47.86
C LEU A 64 -5.15 -76.65 -48.83
N LYS A 65 -5.28 -75.39 -48.38
CA LYS A 65 -5.67 -74.26 -49.24
C LYS A 65 -4.56 -73.80 -50.18
N GLY A 66 -3.31 -74.10 -49.86
CA GLY A 66 -2.14 -73.74 -50.68
C GLY A 66 -1.75 -72.26 -50.61
N GLU A 67 -2.22 -71.56 -49.57
CA GLU A 67 -1.94 -70.15 -49.32
C GLU A 67 -1.96 -69.84 -47.81
N ARG A 68 -1.16 -68.87 -47.39
CA ARG A 68 -1.11 -68.42 -45.99
C ARG A 68 -2.33 -67.55 -45.72
N GLN A 69 -3.03 -67.76 -44.61
CA GLN A 69 -4.02 -66.80 -44.16
C GLN A 69 -3.27 -65.55 -43.68
N ALA A 70 -3.62 -64.39 -44.25
CA ALA A 70 -3.07 -63.13 -43.78
C ALA A 70 -3.57 -62.88 -42.36
N ASP A 71 -2.68 -62.97 -41.37
CA ASP A 71 -2.94 -62.45 -40.03
C ASP A 71 -3.35 -60.98 -40.16
N GLN A 72 -4.55 -60.66 -39.66
CA GLN A 72 -5.05 -59.28 -39.54
C GLN A 72 -4.31 -58.52 -38.43
N THR A 73 -2.98 -58.51 -38.50
CA THR A 73 -2.10 -57.71 -37.66
C THR A 73 -1.37 -56.68 -38.53
N GLU A 74 -2.11 -55.99 -39.40
CA GLU A 74 -1.64 -54.73 -39.99
C GLU A 74 -1.91 -53.58 -39.01
N LEU A 75 -0.88 -53.24 -38.23
CA LEU A 75 -0.49 -51.87 -37.89
C LEU A 75 -1.58 -50.92 -37.33
N MET A 76 -1.98 -51.12 -36.07
CA MET A 76 -2.41 -50.00 -35.21
C MET A 76 -1.21 -49.10 -34.88
N ILE A 77 -0.92 -48.11 -35.74
CA ILE A 77 -0.12 -46.93 -35.35
C ILE A 77 -1.10 -45.85 -34.87
N PRO A 78 -1.17 -45.49 -33.57
CA PRO A 78 -2.05 -44.42 -33.12
C PRO A 78 -1.48 -43.04 -33.49
N GLN A 79 -1.94 -42.46 -34.61
CA GLN A 79 -2.08 -41.01 -34.90
C GLN A 79 -1.13 -40.02 -34.16
N PRO A 80 0.22 -40.11 -34.24
CA PRO A 80 1.08 -39.09 -33.60
C PRO A 80 0.96 -37.72 -34.30
N VAL A 81 0.72 -37.72 -35.63
CA VAL A 81 0.63 -36.50 -36.44
C VAL A 81 -0.66 -35.71 -36.19
N GLN A 82 -1.81 -36.37 -36.04
CA GLN A 82 -3.07 -35.66 -35.68
C GLN A 82 -3.05 -35.16 -34.24
N ARG A 83 -2.46 -35.91 -33.30
CA ARG A 83 -2.32 -35.51 -31.90
C ARG A 83 -1.39 -34.29 -31.75
N MET A 84 -0.27 -34.25 -32.50
CA MET A 84 0.61 -33.07 -32.57
C MET A 84 -0.07 -31.83 -33.19
N LYS A 85 -0.88 -32.00 -34.26
CA LYS A 85 -1.62 -30.88 -34.87
C LYS A 85 -2.68 -30.30 -33.94
N ARG A 86 -3.41 -31.14 -33.19
CA ARG A 86 -4.36 -30.70 -32.16
C ARG A 86 -3.66 -30.03 -30.99
N GLY A 87 -2.55 -30.59 -30.50
CA GLY A 87 -1.76 -29.99 -29.42
C GLY A 87 -1.24 -28.59 -29.75
N ARG A 88 -0.72 -28.39 -30.97
CA ARG A 88 -0.30 -27.06 -31.45
C ARG A 88 -1.43 -26.03 -31.47
N LEU A 89 -2.62 -26.43 -31.93
CA LEU A 89 -3.78 -25.55 -31.99
C LEU A 89 -4.27 -25.17 -30.59
N ILE A 90 -4.33 -26.14 -29.68
CA ILE A 90 -4.72 -25.92 -28.28
C ILE A 90 -3.71 -24.97 -27.61
N ALA A 91 -2.41 -25.23 -27.74
CA ALA A 91 -1.36 -24.37 -27.18
C ALA A 91 -1.42 -22.94 -27.73
N GLY A 92 -1.64 -22.78 -29.04
CA GLY A 92 -1.81 -21.48 -29.67
C GLY A 92 -3.06 -20.73 -29.18
N ALA A 93 -4.18 -21.43 -29.00
CA ALA A 93 -5.42 -20.84 -28.49
C ALA A 93 -5.28 -20.43 -27.02
N VAL A 94 -4.73 -21.29 -26.17
CA VAL A 94 -4.50 -21.01 -24.74
C VAL A 94 -3.57 -19.80 -24.57
N THR A 95 -2.44 -19.77 -25.28
CA THR A 95 -1.52 -18.62 -25.24
C THR A 95 -2.16 -17.33 -25.74
N GLY A 96 -3.01 -17.40 -26.78
CA GLY A 96 -3.75 -16.24 -27.30
C GLY A 96 -4.80 -15.72 -26.32
N ILE A 97 -5.57 -16.62 -25.69
CA ILE A 97 -6.55 -16.25 -24.65
C ILE A 97 -5.85 -15.61 -23.45
N LEU A 98 -4.72 -16.17 -23.01
CA LEU A 98 -3.94 -15.59 -21.92
C LEU A 98 -3.41 -14.19 -22.27
N ALA A 99 -2.90 -14.01 -23.50
CA ALA A 99 -2.45 -12.70 -23.97
C ALA A 99 -3.59 -11.66 -23.96
N LEU A 100 -4.79 -12.06 -24.42
CA LEU A 100 -5.97 -11.20 -24.41
C LEU A 100 -6.45 -10.89 -22.99
N ALA A 101 -6.40 -11.84 -22.07
CA ALA A 101 -6.75 -11.64 -20.67
C ALA A 101 -5.82 -10.63 -19.99
N VAL A 102 -4.50 -10.76 -20.18
CA VAL A 102 -3.50 -9.81 -19.66
C VAL A 102 -3.66 -8.44 -20.31
N LEU A 103 -3.95 -8.38 -21.61
CA LEU A 103 -4.25 -7.12 -22.32
C LEU A 103 -5.51 -6.45 -21.79
N ALA A 104 -6.58 -7.22 -21.52
CA ALA A 104 -7.81 -6.68 -20.94
C ALA A 104 -7.56 -6.10 -19.55
N LEU A 105 -6.75 -6.78 -18.72
CA LEU A 105 -6.33 -6.27 -17.42
C LEU A 105 -5.49 -4.98 -17.57
N GLN A 106 -4.61 -4.91 -18.57
CA GLN A 106 -3.81 -3.73 -18.88
C GLN A 106 -4.68 -2.53 -19.28
N ILE A 107 -5.68 -2.76 -20.14
CA ILE A 107 -6.64 -1.73 -20.57
C ILE A 107 -7.49 -1.28 -19.38
N PHE A 108 -7.96 -2.21 -18.54
CA PHE A 108 -8.69 -1.90 -17.32
C PHE A 108 -7.87 -1.04 -16.36
N TYR A 109 -6.59 -1.36 -16.15
CA TYR A 109 -5.67 -0.54 -15.37
C TYR A 109 -5.53 0.88 -15.94
N MET A 110 -5.35 1.01 -17.26
CA MET A 110 -5.23 2.33 -17.91
C MET A 110 -6.53 3.15 -17.83
N ALA A 111 -7.69 2.49 -17.87
CA ALA A 111 -9.00 3.15 -17.84
C ALA A 111 -9.46 3.52 -16.42
N ALA A 112 -9.34 2.60 -15.46
CA ALA A 112 -9.87 2.74 -14.11
C ALA A 112 -8.78 2.83 -13.03
N GLY A 113 -7.71 2.03 -13.15
CA GLY A 113 -6.64 1.98 -12.13
C GLY A 113 -5.94 3.33 -11.91
N ARG A 114 -5.61 4.01 -13.01
CA ARG A 114 -4.95 5.33 -12.93
C ARG A 114 -5.86 6.42 -12.36
N GLN A 115 -7.17 6.33 -12.56
CA GLN A 115 -8.14 7.27 -11.98
C GLN A 115 -8.23 7.14 -10.45
N HIS A 116 -7.95 5.96 -9.91
CA HIS A 116 -7.98 5.67 -8.47
C HIS A 116 -6.59 5.76 -7.79
N GLN A 117 -5.64 6.51 -8.37
CA GLN A 117 -4.29 6.71 -7.81
C GLN A 117 -3.47 5.41 -7.61
N PHE A 118 -3.81 4.33 -8.32
CA PHE A 118 -3.01 3.10 -8.36
C PHE A 118 -2.01 3.16 -9.52
N GLU A 119 -0.74 2.96 -9.21
CA GLU A 119 0.35 2.92 -10.18
C GLU A 119 1.21 1.67 -10.03
N TYR A 120 1.96 1.32 -11.08
CA TYR A 120 3.01 0.30 -10.95
C TYR A 120 4.09 0.77 -9.97
N ILE A 121 4.56 -0.16 -9.12
CA ILE A 121 5.65 0.06 -8.15
C ILE A 121 6.93 0.52 -8.86
N LEU A 122 7.21 -0.10 -10.01
CA LEU A 122 8.32 0.27 -10.88
C LEU A 122 7.76 0.66 -12.24
N ASP A 123 8.18 1.80 -12.77
CA ASP A 123 7.69 2.28 -14.07
C ASP A 123 8.06 1.34 -15.22
N ILE A 124 9.15 0.57 -15.06
CA ILE A 124 9.57 -0.45 -16.04
C ILE A 124 8.57 -1.62 -16.15
N LEU A 125 7.77 -1.90 -15.11
CA LEU A 125 6.82 -3.02 -15.12
C LEU A 125 5.76 -2.86 -16.20
N LEU A 126 5.32 -1.63 -16.46
CA LEU A 126 4.41 -1.32 -17.56
C LEU A 126 4.96 -1.86 -18.89
N TYR A 127 6.22 -1.56 -19.17
CA TYR A 127 6.89 -1.96 -20.41
C TYR A 127 7.18 -3.47 -20.46
N ILE A 128 7.45 -4.10 -19.32
CA ILE A 128 7.63 -5.56 -19.21
C ILE A 128 6.30 -6.27 -19.50
N VAL A 129 5.19 -5.82 -18.92
CA VAL A 129 3.87 -6.41 -19.18
C VAL A 129 3.48 -6.25 -20.66
N ASN A 130 3.71 -5.07 -21.24
CA ASN A 130 3.48 -4.85 -22.68
C ASN A 130 4.33 -5.79 -23.55
N ALA A 131 5.62 -5.94 -23.25
CA ALA A 131 6.50 -6.85 -23.96
C ALA A 131 6.02 -8.32 -23.84
N PHE A 132 5.57 -8.72 -22.66
CA PHE A 132 5.03 -10.05 -22.41
C PHE A 132 3.78 -10.33 -23.25
N ILE A 133 2.83 -9.37 -23.31
CA ILE A 133 1.64 -9.48 -24.16
C ILE A 133 2.02 -9.64 -25.63
N ILE A 134 2.97 -8.82 -26.13
CA ILE A 134 3.41 -8.87 -27.53
C ILE A 134 4.05 -10.22 -27.87
N ILE A 135 4.92 -10.73 -27.00
CA ILE A 135 5.59 -12.03 -27.19
C ILE A 135 4.54 -13.16 -27.19
N MET A 136 3.60 -13.15 -26.25
CA MET A 136 2.54 -14.15 -26.17
C MET A 136 1.62 -14.13 -27.41
N ALA A 137 1.27 -12.94 -27.88
CA ALA A 137 0.49 -12.78 -29.12
C ALA A 137 1.28 -13.26 -30.36
N ALA A 138 2.59 -13.01 -30.42
CA ALA A 138 3.46 -13.48 -31.48
C ALA A 138 3.56 -15.02 -31.49
N VAL A 139 3.73 -15.65 -30.32
CA VAL A 139 3.73 -17.11 -30.17
C VAL A 139 2.38 -17.70 -30.62
N SER A 140 1.27 -17.17 -30.13
CA SER A 140 -0.08 -17.60 -30.54
C SER A 140 -0.28 -17.51 -32.05
N THR A 141 0.10 -16.38 -32.65
CA THR A 141 0.05 -16.16 -34.10
C THR A 141 0.92 -17.16 -34.86
N GLY A 142 2.14 -17.43 -34.39
CA GLY A 142 3.06 -18.40 -34.97
C GLY A 142 2.49 -19.83 -34.96
N LEU A 143 1.71 -20.17 -33.93
CA LEU A 143 1.10 -21.49 -33.76
C LEU A 143 -0.21 -21.65 -34.56
N LEU A 144 -1.08 -20.62 -34.57
CA LEU A 144 -2.42 -20.66 -35.15
C LEU A 144 -2.50 -20.29 -36.64
N VAL A 145 -1.72 -19.30 -37.10
CA VAL A 145 -1.85 -18.76 -38.46
C VAL A 145 -1.12 -19.63 -39.48
N ARG A 146 -1.88 -20.25 -40.39
CA ARG A 146 -1.34 -21.14 -41.44
C ARG A 146 -0.81 -20.39 -42.66
N LYS A 147 -1.44 -19.28 -43.05
CA LYS A 147 -1.02 -18.48 -44.22
C LYS A 147 0.31 -17.78 -43.89
N LYS A 148 1.40 -18.22 -44.52
CA LYS A 148 2.76 -17.74 -44.26
C LYS A 148 2.90 -16.23 -44.37
N TRP A 149 2.30 -15.62 -45.39
CA TRP A 149 2.37 -14.17 -45.58
C TRP A 149 1.71 -13.41 -44.42
N ILE A 150 0.47 -13.76 -44.06
CA ILE A 150 -0.24 -13.14 -42.92
C ILE A 150 0.54 -13.31 -41.61
N ARG A 151 1.01 -14.52 -41.33
CA ARG A 151 1.81 -14.82 -40.13
C ARG A 151 3.06 -13.95 -40.06
N ASN A 152 3.83 -13.90 -41.14
CA ASN A 152 5.07 -13.14 -41.18
C ASN A 152 4.82 -11.63 -41.05
N THR A 153 3.75 -11.11 -41.67
CA THR A 153 3.34 -9.71 -41.50
C THR A 153 2.97 -9.39 -40.05
N CYS A 154 2.15 -10.23 -39.40
CA CYS A 154 1.79 -10.04 -37.99
C CYS A 154 3.00 -10.13 -37.05
N LEU A 155 3.92 -11.08 -37.29
CA LEU A 155 5.15 -11.19 -36.52
C LEU A 155 6.07 -9.98 -36.70
N ALA A 156 6.18 -9.46 -37.93
CA ALA A 156 6.93 -8.24 -38.19
C ALA A 156 6.32 -7.02 -37.49
N ALA A 157 4.98 -6.88 -37.52
CA ALA A 157 4.29 -5.82 -36.78
C ALA A 157 4.51 -5.94 -35.27
N GLY A 158 4.41 -7.15 -34.71
CA GLY A 158 4.70 -7.41 -33.30
C GLY A 158 6.15 -7.08 -32.92
N ALA A 159 7.11 -7.41 -33.78
CA ALA A 159 8.52 -7.06 -33.57
C ALA A 159 8.74 -5.53 -33.57
N ILE A 160 8.09 -4.80 -34.48
CA ILE A 160 8.14 -3.33 -34.50
C ILE A 160 7.56 -2.75 -33.21
N LEU A 161 6.41 -3.25 -32.77
CA LEU A 161 5.79 -2.82 -31.50
C LEU A 161 6.68 -3.13 -30.29
N LEU A 162 7.34 -4.28 -30.28
CA LEU A 162 8.27 -4.65 -29.21
C LEU A 162 9.46 -3.69 -29.16
N VAL A 163 10.06 -3.39 -30.31
CA VAL A 163 11.18 -2.43 -30.42
C VAL A 163 10.72 -1.05 -29.97
N ALA A 164 9.56 -0.58 -30.43
CA ALA A 164 8.99 0.69 -30.00
C ALA A 164 8.79 0.72 -28.48
N ASN A 165 8.21 -0.32 -27.89
CA ASN A 165 8.02 -0.44 -26.43
C ASN A 165 9.33 -0.40 -25.65
N LEU A 166 10.39 -1.05 -26.14
CA LEU A 166 11.72 -1.01 -25.52
C LEU A 166 12.36 0.38 -25.63
N VAL A 167 12.24 1.05 -26.78
CA VAL A 167 12.74 2.42 -26.98
C VAL A 167 12.01 3.41 -26.07
N PHE A 168 10.68 3.33 -26.00
CA PHE A 168 9.88 4.13 -25.07
C PHE A 168 10.28 3.83 -23.62
N GLY A 169 10.35 2.56 -23.22
CA GLY A 169 10.76 2.19 -21.86
C GLY A 169 12.12 2.75 -21.46
N TYR A 170 13.09 2.73 -22.37
CA TYR A 170 14.41 3.31 -22.14
C TYR A 170 14.36 4.84 -22.00
N HIS A 171 13.57 5.52 -22.84
CA HIS A 171 13.48 6.98 -22.81
C HIS A 171 12.68 7.49 -21.60
N THR A 172 11.53 6.87 -21.31
CA THR A 172 10.66 7.27 -20.18
C THR A 172 11.30 6.96 -18.83
N GLY A 173 12.04 5.85 -18.71
CA GLY A 173 12.87 5.56 -17.52
C GLY A 173 13.98 6.60 -17.27
N GLY A 174 14.17 7.54 -18.20
CA GLY A 174 15.02 8.71 -18.05
C GLY A 174 14.44 9.82 -17.17
N TYR A 175 13.11 10.00 -17.10
CA TYR A 175 12.49 11.16 -16.45
C TYR A 175 12.20 10.97 -14.96
N GLN A 176 11.78 9.76 -14.58
CA GLN A 176 11.50 9.39 -13.20
C GLN A 176 12.33 8.18 -12.78
N SER A 177 12.77 8.15 -11.53
CA SER A 177 13.51 7.02 -10.95
C SER A 177 12.75 6.46 -9.77
N SER A 178 12.32 5.21 -9.88
CA SER A 178 11.72 4.48 -8.77
C SER A 178 12.81 4.04 -7.78
N ILE A 179 12.67 4.42 -6.52
CA ILE A 179 13.55 4.06 -5.41
C ILE A 179 12.79 3.09 -4.51
N ILE A 180 13.38 1.93 -4.26
CA ILE A 180 12.76 0.90 -3.42
C ILE A 180 13.72 0.43 -2.34
N SER A 181 13.16 0.11 -1.17
CA SER A 181 13.86 -0.60 -0.10
C SER A 181 12.88 -1.56 0.56
N ILE A 182 13.34 -2.77 0.91
CA ILE A 182 12.49 -3.80 1.52
C ILE A 182 12.81 -3.85 3.01
N SER A 183 11.79 -3.98 3.86
CA SER A 183 11.98 -4.07 5.31
C SER A 183 12.78 -5.32 5.69
N PRO A 184 13.48 -5.32 6.84
CA PRO A 184 14.24 -6.48 7.30
C PRO A 184 13.38 -7.76 7.40
N ASN A 185 12.14 -7.65 7.89
CA ASN A 185 11.19 -8.77 7.94
C ASN A 185 10.50 -9.11 6.60
N MET A 186 10.81 -8.40 5.51
CA MET A 186 10.26 -8.59 4.16
C MET A 186 8.75 -8.35 4.03
N LYS A 187 8.07 -7.81 5.05
CA LYS A 187 6.62 -7.54 5.02
C LYS A 187 6.28 -6.21 4.37
N HIS A 188 7.20 -5.25 4.39
CA HIS A 188 6.98 -3.88 3.94
C HIS A 188 8.00 -3.49 2.87
N MET A 189 7.62 -2.50 2.04
CA MET A 189 8.46 -1.99 0.97
C MET A 189 8.31 -0.48 0.89
N ALA A 190 9.40 0.24 1.16
CA ALA A 190 9.56 1.64 0.82
C ALA A 190 9.54 1.79 -0.69
N VAL A 191 8.58 2.56 -1.21
CA VAL A 191 8.44 2.83 -2.64
C VAL A 191 8.29 4.32 -2.83
N MET A 192 9.21 4.90 -3.58
CA MET A 192 9.24 6.32 -3.90
C MET A 192 9.53 6.51 -5.39
N LYS A 193 9.03 7.59 -5.97
CA LYS A 193 9.41 8.02 -7.31
C LYS A 193 10.02 9.41 -7.26
N TYR A 194 11.24 9.51 -7.76
CA TYR A 194 11.98 10.76 -7.87
C TYR A 194 11.85 11.32 -9.28
N GLU A 195 11.39 12.57 -9.40
CA GLU A 195 11.30 13.30 -10.66
C GLU A 195 12.56 14.15 -10.89
N LYS A 196 13.32 13.83 -11.94
CA LYS A 196 14.65 14.43 -12.15
C LYS A 196 14.63 15.91 -12.52
N GLU A 197 13.55 16.38 -13.15
CA GLU A 197 13.45 17.77 -13.60
C GLU A 197 13.08 18.72 -12.46
N THR A 198 12.23 18.26 -11.54
CA THR A 198 11.67 19.10 -10.46
C THR A 198 12.31 18.83 -9.10
N GLY A 199 13.00 17.69 -8.93
CA GLY A 199 13.50 17.23 -7.63
C GLY A 199 12.40 16.69 -6.71
N ARG A 200 11.15 16.57 -7.18
CA ARG A 200 10.04 16.10 -6.36
C ARG A 200 10.11 14.61 -6.09
N VAL A 201 9.76 14.22 -4.87
CA VAL A 201 9.68 12.82 -4.44
C VAL A 201 8.26 12.49 -4.02
N THR A 202 7.64 11.52 -4.68
CA THR A 202 6.31 11.01 -4.34
C THR A 202 6.44 9.65 -3.68
N THR A 203 5.72 9.44 -2.58
CA THR A 203 5.71 8.21 -1.80
C THR A 203 4.50 7.36 -2.13
N TYR A 204 4.66 6.04 -2.04
CA TYR A 204 3.61 5.08 -2.37
C TYR A 204 3.45 4.05 -1.26
N LEU A 205 2.20 3.86 -0.82
CA LEU A 205 1.80 2.90 0.23
C LEU A 205 0.77 1.88 -0.32
N ASN A 206 0.29 0.99 0.54
CA ASN A 206 -0.74 0.00 0.23
C ASN A 206 -0.38 -0.89 -0.99
N GLN A 207 0.82 -1.45 -0.99
CA GLN A 207 1.30 -2.27 -2.09
C GLN A 207 0.48 -3.56 -2.20
N LYS A 208 -0.08 -3.81 -3.39
CA LYS A 208 -0.74 -5.07 -3.74
C LYS A 208 -0.18 -5.57 -5.07
N LEU A 209 0.42 -6.76 -5.05
CA LEU A 209 1.10 -7.35 -6.22
C LEU A 209 2.18 -6.39 -6.77
N CYS A 210 2.02 -5.93 -8.00
CA CYS A 210 2.94 -5.01 -8.68
C CYS A 210 2.46 -3.54 -8.68
N PHE A 211 1.41 -3.25 -7.92
CA PHE A 211 0.80 -1.93 -7.82
C PHE A 211 0.96 -1.35 -6.42
N ALA A 212 1.06 -0.02 -6.35
CA ALA A 212 1.01 0.74 -5.12
C ALA A 212 0.12 1.96 -5.32
N ARG A 213 -0.44 2.48 -4.22
CA ARG A 213 -1.26 3.68 -4.24
C ARG A 213 -0.39 4.89 -3.87
N VAL A 214 -0.54 5.98 -4.60
CA VAL A 214 0.08 7.27 -4.22
C VAL A 214 -0.37 7.60 -2.80
N SER A 215 0.59 7.92 -1.94
CA SER A 215 0.34 8.23 -0.53
C SER A 215 0.52 9.70 -0.26
N ASP A 216 1.75 10.21 -0.43
CA ASP A 216 2.11 11.56 -0.05
C ASP A 216 3.29 12.06 -0.90
N GLN A 217 3.70 13.31 -0.71
CA GLN A 217 4.84 13.93 -1.35
C GLN A 217 5.77 14.54 -0.29
N PHE A 218 7.07 14.53 -0.56
CA PHE A 218 8.01 15.21 0.33
C PHE A 218 7.69 16.72 0.38
N PRO A 219 7.76 17.34 1.57
CA PRO A 219 7.50 18.77 1.72
C PRO A 219 8.54 19.64 1.02
N TYR A 220 9.76 19.13 0.85
CA TYR A 220 10.85 19.79 0.15
C TYR A 220 11.30 18.95 -1.05
N THR A 221 11.87 19.59 -2.07
CA THR A 221 12.55 18.84 -3.13
C THR A 221 13.78 18.14 -2.57
N ALA A 222 14.22 17.06 -3.22
CA ALA A 222 15.34 16.25 -2.77
C ALA A 222 16.41 16.14 -3.85
N ASP A 223 17.66 16.04 -3.43
CA ASP A 223 18.69 15.49 -4.27
C ASP A 223 18.43 14.02 -4.57
N ARG A 224 18.90 13.56 -5.74
CA ARG A 224 18.71 12.17 -6.17
C ARG A 224 19.32 11.15 -5.20
N GLU A 225 20.42 11.51 -4.56
CA GLU A 225 21.09 10.66 -3.60
C GLU A 225 20.42 10.78 -2.23
N MET A 226 19.63 9.78 -1.88
CA MET A 226 18.93 9.70 -0.61
C MET A 226 19.42 8.51 0.20
N LYS A 227 19.50 8.68 1.51
CA LYS A 227 19.82 7.60 2.46
C LYS A 227 18.54 7.02 3.01
N LEU A 228 18.27 5.75 2.68
CA LEU A 228 17.15 4.99 3.21
C LEU A 228 17.63 4.10 4.36
N GLN A 229 16.95 4.16 5.50
CA GLN A 229 17.27 3.37 6.67
C GLN A 229 15.99 2.91 7.37
N TRP A 230 15.81 1.59 7.47
CA TRP A 230 14.77 1.01 8.32
C TRP A 230 15.18 1.17 9.79
N LEU A 231 14.39 1.95 10.53
CA LEU A 231 14.59 2.18 11.97
C LEU A 231 13.79 1.19 12.80
N ALA A 232 12.66 0.74 12.27
CA ALA A 232 11.94 -0.45 12.69
C ALA A 232 11.53 -1.24 11.44
N ASP A 233 10.93 -2.42 11.63
CA ASP A 233 10.50 -3.30 10.54
C ASP A 233 9.38 -2.71 9.67
N ASP A 234 8.65 -1.71 10.16
CA ASP A 234 7.52 -1.03 9.53
C ASP A 234 7.70 0.52 9.52
N ALA A 235 8.91 1.01 9.78
CA ALA A 235 9.25 2.43 9.77
C ALA A 235 10.58 2.67 9.03
N CYS A 236 10.51 3.33 7.88
CA CYS A 236 11.66 3.63 7.02
C CYS A 236 11.93 5.13 7.00
N ALA A 237 13.08 5.54 7.53
CA ALA A 237 13.56 6.91 7.45
C ALA A 237 14.29 7.15 6.13
N VAL A 238 13.92 8.23 5.44
CA VAL A 238 14.52 8.69 4.20
C VAL A 238 15.17 10.04 4.46
N THR A 239 16.49 10.06 4.55
CA THR A 239 17.27 11.28 4.77
C THR A 239 17.79 11.79 3.43
N TYR A 240 17.64 13.08 3.17
CA TYR A 240 17.99 13.70 1.90
C TYR A 240 18.46 15.14 2.11
N THR A 241 19.23 15.66 1.14
CA THR A 241 19.55 17.10 1.08
C THR A 241 18.54 17.76 0.17
N SER A 242 17.99 18.91 0.58
CA SER A 242 17.10 19.68 -0.29
C SER A 242 17.89 20.75 -1.03
N PRO A 243 17.77 20.85 -2.38
CA PRO A 243 18.34 21.96 -3.12
C PRO A 243 17.58 23.28 -2.89
N ASP A 244 16.38 23.24 -2.27
CA ASP A 244 15.58 24.44 -1.99
C ASP A 244 16.26 25.34 -0.94
N ASP A 245 16.86 24.74 0.09
CA ASP A 245 17.50 25.44 1.21
C ASP A 245 18.93 24.98 1.52
N GLY A 246 19.42 23.91 0.89
CA GLY A 246 20.74 23.32 1.10
C GLY A 246 20.87 22.51 2.39
N ASN A 247 19.79 22.29 3.13
CA ASN A 247 19.80 21.60 4.42
C ASN A 247 19.48 20.11 4.29
N VAL A 248 19.81 19.35 5.33
CA VAL A 248 19.43 17.94 5.46
C VAL A 248 18.03 17.86 6.05
N HIS A 249 17.14 17.17 5.32
CA HIS A 249 15.77 16.87 5.70
C HIS A 249 15.59 15.38 5.88
N GLN A 250 14.50 14.99 6.55
CA GLN A 250 14.11 13.60 6.67
C GLN A 250 12.60 13.45 6.52
N TYR A 251 12.19 12.40 5.82
CA TYR A 251 10.81 11.94 5.74
C TYR A 251 10.75 10.50 6.26
N VAL A 252 9.77 10.18 7.12
CA VAL A 252 9.63 8.83 7.67
C VAL A 252 8.36 8.18 7.13
N MET A 253 8.53 7.04 6.46
CA MET A 253 7.43 6.23 5.95
C MET A 253 7.04 5.18 6.99
N THR A 254 5.79 5.20 7.46
CA THR A 254 5.25 4.26 8.46
C THR A 254 4.19 3.33 7.85
N TYR A 255 4.20 2.04 8.19
CA TYR A 255 3.43 1.00 7.50
C TYR A 255 2.35 0.29 8.32
N GLY A 256 1.99 0.80 9.48
CA GLY A 256 0.92 0.22 10.28
C GLY A 256 0.58 1.06 11.50
N ASP A 257 -0.62 0.81 12.01
CA ASP A 257 -0.97 1.10 13.39
C ASP A 257 -0.77 -0.20 14.18
N ARG A 258 0.01 -0.15 15.26
CA ARG A 258 0.26 -1.30 16.14
C ARG A 258 -0.77 -1.40 17.29
N GLY A 259 -1.83 -0.61 17.24
CA GLY A 259 -2.97 -0.61 18.17
C GLY A 259 -4.22 -1.33 17.66
N ASN A 260 -5.29 -1.29 18.46
CA ASN A 260 -6.59 -1.93 18.19
C ASN A 260 -7.46 -1.16 17.17
N GLY A 261 -6.89 -0.26 16.37
CA GLY A 261 -7.62 0.55 15.39
C GLY A 261 -8.48 1.68 16.01
N ILE A 262 -8.21 2.05 17.26
CA ILE A 262 -8.80 3.20 17.94
C ILE A 262 -7.70 3.83 18.80
N THR A 263 -6.83 4.67 18.23
CA THR A 263 -6.24 5.79 18.97
C THR A 263 -5.42 6.71 18.06
N SER A 264 -5.67 8.01 18.18
CA SER A 264 -4.82 9.10 17.70
C SER A 264 -3.59 9.26 18.61
N ASP A 265 -2.84 8.18 18.83
CA ASP A 265 -1.74 8.21 19.79
C ASP A 265 -0.52 8.90 19.19
N TYR A 266 -0.24 10.09 19.73
CA TYR A 266 0.90 10.91 19.38
C TYR A 266 2.16 10.29 20.01
N VAL A 267 3.18 9.93 19.22
CA VAL A 267 4.37 9.20 19.71
C VAL A 267 5.04 9.90 20.89
N TYR A 268 5.10 11.23 20.86
CA TYR A 268 5.63 12.04 21.96
C TYR A 268 4.88 11.82 23.29
N THR A 269 3.58 11.52 23.27
CA THR A 269 2.80 11.20 24.47
C THR A 269 3.10 9.80 24.98
N VAL A 270 3.10 8.79 24.10
CA VAL A 270 3.20 7.39 24.51
C VAL A 270 4.55 7.01 25.09
N ILE A 271 5.61 7.74 24.71
CA ILE A 271 6.98 7.52 25.21
C ILE A 271 7.27 8.23 26.53
N THR A 272 6.24 8.73 27.23
CA THR A 272 6.43 9.38 28.53
C THR A 272 7.22 8.49 29.51
N GLY A 273 8.17 9.10 30.22
CA GLY A 273 9.03 8.42 31.19
C GLY A 273 10.50 8.46 30.80
N LYS A 274 11.30 7.59 31.43
CA LYS A 274 12.75 7.50 31.19
C LYS A 274 13.12 6.24 30.44
N TRP A 275 14.06 6.40 29.53
CA TRP A 275 14.55 5.37 28.64
C TRP A 275 16.07 5.38 28.67
N ALA A 276 16.68 4.22 28.87
CA ALA A 276 18.14 4.09 28.86
C ALA A 276 18.61 3.32 27.63
N GLY A 277 19.79 3.69 27.14
CA GLY A 277 20.39 3.07 25.97
C GLY A 277 20.72 1.58 26.17
N SER A 278 20.53 0.81 25.12
CA SER A 278 20.83 -0.61 25.05
C SER A 278 22.28 -0.88 24.65
N GLY A 279 23.01 -1.59 25.51
CA GLY A 279 24.35 -2.11 25.20
C GLY A 279 25.54 -1.35 25.82
N LYS A 280 26.73 -1.97 25.74
CA LYS A 280 27.92 -1.56 26.50
C LYS A 280 28.44 -0.15 26.20
N ASN A 281 28.19 0.36 24.99
CA ASN A 281 28.67 1.68 24.56
C ASN A 281 27.60 2.78 24.69
N MET A 282 26.43 2.44 25.24
CA MET A 282 25.27 3.34 25.34
C MET A 282 24.82 3.54 26.79
N ALA A 283 25.63 3.11 27.77
CA ALA A 283 25.32 3.20 29.19
C ALA A 283 25.07 4.65 29.68
N ASP A 284 25.69 5.64 29.01
CA ASP A 284 25.55 7.06 29.35
C ASP A 284 24.44 7.76 28.55
N TRP A 285 23.71 7.03 27.69
CA TRP A 285 22.62 7.58 26.90
C TRP A 285 21.29 7.41 27.62
N GLU A 286 20.58 8.52 27.79
CA GLU A 286 19.25 8.56 28.40
C GLU A 286 18.33 9.42 27.54
N ILE A 287 17.08 9.01 27.41
CA ILE A 287 16.00 9.83 26.87
C ILE A 287 14.96 9.95 27.97
N GLU A 288 14.55 11.17 28.27
CA GLU A 288 13.48 11.46 29.21
C GLU A 288 12.42 12.29 28.51
N ARG A 289 11.19 11.81 28.53
CA ARG A 289 10.03 12.61 28.11
C ARG A 289 9.27 13.05 29.35
N ASP A 290 9.29 14.36 29.60
CA ASP A 290 8.67 15.03 30.74
C ASP A 290 7.72 16.16 30.27
N ILE A 291 7.27 17.02 31.19
CA ILE A 291 6.40 18.17 30.87
C ILE A 291 7.08 19.21 29.97
N ASN A 292 8.41 19.32 30.01
CA ASN A 292 9.17 20.33 29.28
C ASN A 292 9.45 19.89 27.83
N GLY A 293 9.49 18.57 27.59
CA GLY A 293 9.77 18.06 26.27
C GLY A 293 10.31 16.65 26.24
N ILE A 294 10.93 16.30 25.12
CA ILE A 294 11.81 15.14 24.98
C ILE A 294 13.25 15.62 25.17
N THR A 295 13.90 15.13 26.21
CA THR A 295 15.29 15.44 26.54
C THR A 295 16.18 14.25 26.21
N ILE A 296 17.21 14.46 25.40
CA ILE A 296 18.24 13.48 25.09
C ILE A 296 19.50 13.87 25.86
N ARG A 297 20.03 12.93 26.65
CA ARG A 297 21.28 13.11 27.42
C ARG A 297 22.34 12.12 26.97
N SER A 298 23.55 12.62 26.79
CA SER A 298 24.74 11.80 26.58
C SER A 298 25.99 12.52 27.07
N ALA A 299 26.91 11.79 27.71
CA ALA A 299 28.20 12.35 28.13
C ALA A 299 29.01 12.97 26.96
N ALA A 300 28.80 12.51 25.72
CA ALA A 300 29.52 12.99 24.55
C ALA A 300 28.88 14.19 23.84
N GLN A 301 27.55 14.36 23.95
CA GLN A 301 26.79 15.39 23.22
C GLN A 301 26.12 16.42 24.12
N GLY A 302 26.12 16.20 25.44
CA GLY A 302 25.44 17.06 26.40
C GLY A 302 23.97 16.69 26.53
N GLU A 303 23.17 17.71 26.85
CA GLU A 303 21.73 17.61 27.08
C GLU A 303 21.02 18.50 26.07
N GLU A 304 20.08 17.93 25.32
CA GLU A 304 19.25 18.63 24.35
C GLU A 304 17.78 18.35 24.63
N THR A 305 17.00 19.40 24.88
CA THR A 305 15.54 19.30 25.09
C THR A 305 14.78 19.83 23.88
N TYR A 306 13.75 19.10 23.47
CA TYR A 306 12.87 19.42 22.35
C TYR A 306 11.43 19.55 22.86
N THR A 307 10.82 20.72 22.68
CA THR A 307 9.44 20.95 23.09
C THR A 307 8.45 20.26 22.13
N PHE A 308 7.16 20.24 22.50
CA PHE A 308 6.12 19.66 21.64
C PHE A 308 6.08 20.29 20.24
N ASP A 309 6.18 21.63 20.15
CA ASP A 309 6.15 22.36 18.86
C ASP A 309 7.41 22.11 18.01
N GLU A 310 8.49 21.65 18.64
CA GLU A 310 9.73 21.22 17.97
C GLU A 310 9.65 19.76 17.48
N CYS A 311 8.54 19.05 17.72
CA CYS A 311 8.37 17.66 17.34
C CYS A 311 7.41 17.52 16.15
N VAL A 312 7.82 16.78 15.12
CA VAL A 312 7.00 16.51 13.93
C VAL A 312 6.68 15.02 13.87
N GLN A 313 5.40 14.66 13.99
CA GLN A 313 4.97 13.27 13.94
C GLN A 313 4.87 12.74 12.51
N PHE A 314 5.27 11.49 12.33
CA PHE A 314 5.10 10.70 11.11
C PHE A 314 4.30 9.43 11.43
N GLY A 315 3.05 9.38 10.98
CA GLY A 315 2.12 8.30 11.29
C GLY A 315 1.95 8.10 12.81
N THR A 316 1.69 6.88 13.26
CA THR A 316 1.56 6.57 14.70
C THR A 316 2.84 6.00 15.30
N LEU A 317 3.93 5.90 14.53
CA LEU A 317 5.13 5.13 14.91
C LEU A 317 6.39 5.96 15.06
N ALA A 318 6.48 7.15 14.47
CA ALA A 318 7.69 7.95 14.47
C ALA A 318 7.46 9.43 14.81
N VAL A 319 8.45 10.05 15.41
CA VAL A 319 8.52 11.51 15.64
C VAL A 319 9.93 12.00 15.31
N ALA A 320 10.02 13.08 14.54
CA ALA A 320 11.26 13.81 14.33
C ALA A 320 11.39 14.94 15.35
N LEU A 321 12.56 15.06 15.96
CA LEU A 321 12.91 16.14 16.89
C LEU A 321 13.66 17.19 16.10
N CYS A 322 13.06 18.36 15.96
CA CYS A 322 13.52 19.43 15.09
C CYS A 322 14.08 20.60 15.90
N ARG A 323 15.09 21.27 15.36
CA ARG A 323 15.59 22.54 15.88
C ARG A 323 15.47 23.58 14.79
N ASN A 324 14.77 24.68 15.07
CA ASN A 324 14.45 25.71 14.06
C ASN A 324 13.83 25.11 12.77
N GLY A 325 12.95 24.12 12.93
CA GLY A 325 12.30 23.44 11.80
C GLY A 325 13.13 22.37 11.09
N LEU A 326 14.41 22.17 11.46
CA LEU A 326 15.29 21.16 10.85
C LEU A 326 15.43 19.90 11.72
N PRO A 327 15.20 18.70 11.18
CA PRO A 327 15.24 17.45 11.94
C PRO A 327 16.67 17.12 12.40
N GLN A 328 16.85 16.92 13.70
CA GLN A 328 18.13 16.53 14.32
C GLN A 328 18.15 15.03 14.66
N TRP A 329 17.03 14.54 15.16
CA TRP A 329 16.85 13.17 15.60
C TRP A 329 15.50 12.62 15.14
N THR A 330 15.44 11.31 15.03
CA THR A 330 14.20 10.59 14.75
C THR A 330 14.04 9.48 15.76
N LEU A 331 12.89 9.48 16.43
CA LEU A 331 12.53 8.50 17.42
C LEU A 331 11.40 7.65 16.86
N VAL A 332 11.54 6.34 16.97
CA VAL A 332 10.61 5.34 16.41
C VAL A 332 10.25 4.33 17.50
N LEU A 333 8.97 3.95 17.57
CA LEU A 333 8.53 2.83 18.40
C LEU A 333 8.95 1.51 17.75
N ASP A 334 9.46 0.55 18.51
CA ASP A 334 9.82 -0.78 17.99
C ASP A 334 8.65 -1.78 18.03
N GLU A 335 8.72 -2.88 17.26
CA GLU A 335 7.58 -3.81 17.08
C GLU A 335 7.04 -4.40 18.40
N ASN A 336 7.86 -4.43 19.46
CA ASN A 336 7.47 -4.89 20.80
C ASN A 336 6.68 -3.85 21.61
N CYS A 337 6.56 -2.60 21.14
CA CYS A 337 5.72 -1.59 21.78
C CYS A 337 4.24 -1.96 21.64
N VAL A 338 3.62 -2.27 22.77
CA VAL A 338 2.17 -2.41 22.90
C VAL A 338 1.66 -1.25 23.73
N ILE A 339 0.72 -0.49 23.19
CA ILE A 339 0.09 0.61 23.92
C ILE A 339 -0.91 0.03 24.94
N GLY A 340 -0.78 0.44 26.20
CA GLY A 340 -1.67 0.07 27.29
C GLY A 340 -2.97 0.86 27.30
N GLU A 341 -3.92 0.47 28.15
CA GLU A 341 -5.18 1.21 28.36
C GLU A 341 -4.96 2.63 28.91
N ASN A 342 -3.77 2.91 29.42
CA ASN A 342 -3.32 4.20 29.93
C ASN A 342 -2.63 5.07 28.85
N ASN A 343 -2.74 4.72 27.56
CA ASN A 343 -2.10 5.41 26.43
C ASN A 343 -0.57 5.50 26.51
N TYR A 344 0.07 4.61 27.28
CA TYR A 344 1.52 4.52 27.38
C TYR A 344 2.04 3.16 26.91
N VAL A 345 3.31 3.11 26.53
CA VAL A 345 3.98 1.85 26.18
C VAL A 345 4.01 0.92 27.41
N LYS A 346 3.52 -0.32 27.24
CA LYS A 346 3.62 -1.37 28.25
C LYS A 346 5.06 -1.76 28.54
N GLU A 347 5.31 -2.24 29.75
CA GLU A 347 6.63 -2.73 30.17
C GLU A 347 7.20 -3.74 29.16
N GLY A 348 8.46 -3.53 28.78
CA GLY A 348 9.16 -4.36 27.80
C GLY A 348 9.16 -3.84 26.35
N GLY A 349 8.43 -2.75 26.06
CA GLY A 349 8.57 -2.04 24.78
C GLY A 349 9.91 -1.29 24.68
N THR A 350 10.42 -1.16 23.46
CA THR A 350 11.67 -0.42 23.17
C THR A 350 11.43 0.66 22.13
N ILE A 351 12.29 1.68 22.15
CA ILE A 351 12.29 2.74 21.16
C ILE A 351 13.65 2.84 20.49
N THR A 352 13.65 3.22 19.23
CA THR A 352 14.86 3.43 18.44
C THR A 352 15.06 4.92 18.16
N LEU A 353 16.20 5.46 18.58
CA LEU A 353 16.65 6.80 18.24
C LEU A 353 17.67 6.74 17.10
N CYS A 354 17.57 7.62 16.10
CA CYS A 354 18.57 7.74 15.06
C CYS A 354 18.90 9.21 14.78
N ARG A 355 20.18 9.51 14.62
CA ARG A 355 20.64 10.84 14.21
C ARG A 355 20.31 11.08 12.74
N VAL A 356 19.73 12.24 12.46
CA VAL A 356 19.43 12.69 11.11
C VAL A 356 20.70 13.24 10.47
N THR A 357 21.23 12.51 9.51
CA THR A 357 22.46 12.87 8.76
C THR A 357 22.56 12.03 7.50
N MET A 358 23.22 12.57 6.47
CA MET A 358 23.59 11.81 5.27
C MET A 358 24.73 10.81 5.53
N GLU A 359 25.50 10.99 6.61
CA GLU A 359 26.54 10.05 7.01
C GLU A 359 25.96 8.73 7.54
N LYS A 360 26.80 7.70 7.63
CA LYS A 360 26.42 6.41 8.20
C LYS A 360 26.20 6.56 9.71
N SER A 361 24.94 6.56 10.13
CA SER A 361 24.51 6.54 11.53
C SER A 361 23.91 5.18 11.88
N ALA A 362 24.22 4.67 13.07
CA ALA A 362 23.60 3.46 13.60
C ALA A 362 22.36 3.85 14.43
N PRO A 363 21.21 3.19 14.24
CA PRO A 363 20.08 3.35 15.13
C PRO A 363 20.45 2.84 16.53
N MET A 364 19.92 3.51 17.54
CA MET A 364 20.24 3.32 18.94
C MET A 364 18.96 2.90 19.66
N GLU A 365 18.94 1.68 20.18
CA GLU A 365 17.78 1.12 20.89
C GLU A 365 17.79 1.55 22.36
N PHE A 366 16.62 1.83 22.91
CA PHE A 366 16.41 2.22 24.30
C PHE A 366 15.26 1.44 24.90
N TRP A 367 15.41 1.09 26.17
CA TRP A 367 14.38 0.43 26.96
C TRP A 367 13.91 1.33 28.09
N GLN A 368 12.63 1.22 28.40
CA GLN A 368 12.01 1.97 29.48
C GLN A 368 12.60 1.54 30.83
N THR A 369 13.18 2.49 31.56
CA THR A 369 13.72 2.27 32.91
C THR A 369 12.80 2.83 33.98
N GLN A 370 12.01 3.83 33.64
CA GLN A 370 10.97 4.38 34.49
C GLN A 370 9.70 4.47 33.66
N ALA A 371 8.69 3.70 34.08
CA ALA A 371 7.35 3.80 33.53
C ALA A 371 6.83 5.24 33.61
N PRO A 372 5.89 5.62 32.74
CA PRO A 372 5.30 6.95 32.75
C PRO A 372 4.75 7.21 34.15
N ILE A 373 5.15 8.32 34.77
CA ILE A 373 4.29 8.92 35.78
C ILE A 373 3.08 9.38 34.98
N SER A 374 1.92 8.79 35.26
CA SER A 374 0.65 9.25 34.68
C SER A 374 0.59 10.76 34.78
N PHE A 375 0.63 11.47 33.65
CA PHE A 375 0.30 12.89 33.64
C PHE A 375 -1.19 13.14 33.95
N ASP A 376 -1.97 12.07 34.19
CA ASP A 376 -3.36 12.11 34.59
C ASP A 376 -3.60 12.17 36.12
N THR A 377 -2.55 12.25 36.95
CA THR A 377 -2.67 12.74 38.33
C THR A 377 -1.31 13.27 38.77
N ASP A 378 -1.22 14.56 39.07
CA ASP A 378 -0.05 15.30 39.57
C ASP A 378 0.69 16.20 38.54
N TYR A 379 -0.04 16.88 37.64
CA TYR A 379 -0.06 18.33 37.86
C TYR A 379 -0.70 18.45 39.25
N GLU A 380 -0.18 19.26 40.19
CA GLU A 380 -1.12 19.81 41.17
C GLU A 380 -2.30 20.24 40.32
N THR A 381 -3.45 19.55 40.44
CA THR A 381 -4.58 19.83 39.58
C THR A 381 -4.77 21.30 39.84
N MET A 382 -4.39 22.14 38.88
CA MET A 382 -4.76 23.53 38.95
C MET A 382 -6.26 23.39 39.04
N ASP A 383 -6.77 23.70 40.22
CA ASP A 383 -8.18 23.60 40.52
C ASP A 383 -8.91 24.27 39.35
N ASP A 384 -10.12 23.86 39.02
CA ASP A 384 -10.83 24.49 37.89
C ASP A 384 -10.79 26.03 38.05
N THR A 385 -10.84 26.49 39.30
CA THR A 385 -10.56 27.85 39.76
C THR A 385 -9.16 28.38 39.40
N GLU A 386 -8.08 27.65 39.67
CA GLU A 386 -6.71 28.09 39.39
C GLU A 386 -6.43 28.18 37.88
N LYS A 387 -6.96 27.25 37.07
CA LYS A 387 -6.92 27.37 35.60
C LYS A 387 -7.72 28.58 35.11
N GLY A 388 -8.86 28.83 35.75
CA GLY A 388 -9.66 30.03 35.52
C GLY A 388 -8.91 31.33 35.87
N GLU A 389 -8.14 31.33 36.96
CA GLU A 389 -7.29 32.46 37.35
C GLU A 389 -6.18 32.70 36.32
N ASP A 390 -5.52 31.64 35.83
CA ASP A 390 -4.47 31.77 34.83
C ASP A 390 -5.01 32.27 33.49
N LEU A 391 -6.14 31.72 33.04
CA LEU A 391 -6.87 32.24 31.87
C LEU A 391 -7.16 33.73 32.03
N GLN A 392 -7.69 34.14 33.18
CA GLN A 392 -7.97 35.55 33.46
C GLN A 392 -6.68 36.40 33.45
N LYS A 393 -5.62 35.94 34.10
CA LYS A 393 -4.32 36.62 34.16
C LYS A 393 -3.72 36.77 32.76
N LYS A 394 -3.80 35.73 31.92
CA LYS A 394 -3.35 35.73 30.52
C LYS A 394 -4.11 36.77 29.70
N MET A 395 -5.45 36.74 29.73
CA MET A 395 -6.28 37.69 28.99
C MET A 395 -6.03 39.15 29.43
N LYS A 396 -5.95 39.40 30.75
CA LYS A 396 -5.62 40.74 31.28
C LYS A 396 -4.22 41.19 30.89
N LYS A 397 -3.24 40.28 30.84
CA LYS A 397 -1.87 40.60 30.42
C LYS A 397 -1.82 41.02 28.95
N ILE A 398 -2.52 40.29 28.07
CA ILE A 398 -2.63 40.61 26.64
C ILE A 398 -3.20 42.01 26.46
N LEU A 399 -4.38 42.30 27.05
CA LEU A 399 -5.02 43.61 26.92
C LEU A 399 -4.25 44.76 27.57
N ARG A 400 -3.37 44.49 28.54
CA ARG A 400 -2.47 45.52 29.09
C ARG A 400 -1.30 45.83 28.17
N GLN A 401 -0.83 44.84 27.41
CA GLN A 401 0.30 44.99 26.49
C GLN A 401 -0.13 45.54 25.13
N ASP A 402 -1.32 45.14 24.68
CA ASP A 402 -1.90 45.49 23.38
C ASP A 402 -3.41 45.77 23.54
N PRO A 403 -3.80 46.96 24.03
CA PRO A 403 -5.20 47.27 24.34
C PRO A 403 -6.14 47.26 23.14
N ASP A 404 -5.65 47.67 21.96
CA ASP A 404 -6.42 47.66 20.70
C ASP A 404 -6.28 46.34 19.91
N LEU A 405 -5.47 45.40 20.44
CA LEU A 405 -5.18 44.11 19.83
C LEU A 405 -4.62 44.25 18.40
N SER A 406 -3.90 45.34 18.12
CA SER A 406 -3.34 45.65 16.80
C SER A 406 -2.23 44.68 16.38
N HIS A 407 -1.49 44.16 17.35
CA HIS A 407 -0.38 43.22 17.16
C HIS A 407 -0.70 41.80 17.61
N TYR A 408 -1.91 41.56 18.13
CA TYR A 408 -2.36 40.24 18.55
C TYR A 408 -2.67 39.32 17.36
N GLU A 409 -1.86 38.27 17.22
CA GLU A 409 -2.17 37.12 16.37
C GLU A 409 -2.77 35.98 17.20
N GLN A 410 -3.84 35.39 16.68
CA GLN A 410 -4.57 34.30 17.31
C GLN A 410 -3.70 33.05 17.49
N ASP A 411 -3.76 32.44 18.68
CA ASP A 411 -3.10 31.15 18.96
C ASP A 411 -3.92 29.96 18.42
N THR A 412 -3.24 28.84 18.15
CA THR A 412 -3.87 27.58 17.68
C THR A 412 -4.90 27.00 18.67
N TYR A 413 -4.96 27.55 19.89
CA TYR A 413 -5.69 27.00 21.04
C TYR A 413 -7.00 27.75 21.39
N GLY A 414 -7.59 28.46 20.43
CA GLY A 414 -8.97 28.96 20.56
C GLY A 414 -9.12 30.39 21.08
N SER A 415 -8.08 31.22 20.99
CA SER A 415 -8.20 32.66 21.22
C SER A 415 -8.46 33.44 19.93
N VAL A 416 -9.38 34.39 19.93
CA VAL A 416 -9.72 35.21 18.75
C VAL A 416 -9.81 36.68 19.10
N LYS A 417 -9.42 37.52 18.14
CA LYS A 417 -9.73 38.94 18.15
C LYS A 417 -11.00 39.18 17.36
N VAL A 418 -11.99 39.83 17.97
CA VAL A 418 -13.23 40.23 17.32
C VAL A 418 -13.23 41.75 17.16
N VAL A 419 -13.18 42.22 15.92
CA VAL A 419 -13.27 43.65 15.59
C VAL A 419 -14.72 43.97 15.21
N THR A 420 -15.44 44.71 16.06
CA THR A 420 -16.84 45.08 15.82
C THR A 420 -17.24 46.35 16.58
N ASP A 421 -18.10 47.16 15.96
CA ASP A 421 -18.73 48.33 16.60
C ASP A 421 -19.94 47.96 17.48
N SER A 422 -20.35 46.68 17.47
CA SER A 422 -21.49 46.19 18.25
C SER A 422 -21.14 46.09 19.74
N GLU A 423 -22.06 46.54 20.60
CA GLU A 423 -21.97 46.33 22.06
C GLU A 423 -22.84 45.16 22.55
N ASP A 424 -23.48 44.42 21.63
CA ASP A 424 -24.29 43.25 21.96
C ASP A 424 -23.39 42.04 22.24
N ILE A 425 -23.39 41.59 23.50
CA ILE A 425 -22.60 40.45 23.98
C ILE A 425 -22.85 39.17 23.19
N PHE A 426 -24.08 38.95 22.70
CA PHE A 426 -24.45 37.76 21.93
C PHE A 426 -23.91 37.84 20.50
N TRP A 427 -23.95 39.03 19.90
CA TRP A 427 -23.38 39.27 18.58
C TRP A 427 -21.86 39.13 18.57
N ILE A 428 -21.20 39.65 19.62
CA ILE A 428 -19.75 39.51 19.80
C ILE A 428 -19.37 38.04 19.96
N ALA A 429 -20.12 37.28 20.76
CA ALA A 429 -19.88 35.85 20.97
C ALA A 429 -20.07 35.01 19.69
N ARG A 430 -21.12 35.31 18.92
CA ARG A 430 -21.33 34.72 17.58
C ARG A 430 -20.17 35.03 16.64
N SER A 431 -19.67 36.27 16.66
CA SER A 431 -18.53 36.68 15.83
C SER A 431 -17.23 36.01 16.27
N ALA A 432 -17.02 35.82 17.57
CA ALA A 432 -15.87 35.08 18.10
C ALA A 432 -15.87 33.62 17.61
N LEU A 433 -17.02 32.95 17.66
CA LEU A 433 -17.14 31.57 17.20
C LEU A 433 -16.86 31.45 15.70
N GLU A 434 -17.42 32.34 14.88
CA GLU A 434 -17.18 32.34 13.43
C GLU A 434 -15.69 32.56 13.08
N GLU A 435 -15.04 33.54 13.71
CA GLU A 435 -13.62 33.81 13.46
C GLU A 435 -12.72 32.65 13.90
N ASN A 436 -13.09 31.96 14.99
CA ASN A 436 -12.38 30.76 15.42
C ASN A 436 -12.53 29.62 14.39
N ASP A 437 -13.75 29.37 13.91
CA ASP A 437 -14.02 28.31 12.93
C ASP A 437 -13.30 28.56 11.60
N LYS A 438 -13.28 29.80 11.10
CA LYS A 438 -12.55 30.17 9.87
C LYS A 438 -11.07 29.79 9.90
N LYS A 439 -10.46 29.82 11.08
CA LYS A 439 -9.05 29.46 11.28
C LYS A 439 -8.84 27.95 11.45
N GLN A 440 -9.83 27.25 11.99
CA GLN A 440 -9.81 25.80 12.17
C GLN A 440 -10.25 25.03 10.91
N ALA A 441 -10.75 25.71 9.88
CA ALA A 441 -11.26 25.13 8.62
C ALA A 441 -10.19 24.49 7.69
N VAL A 442 -9.14 23.89 8.25
CA VAL A 442 -7.96 23.40 7.50
C VAL A 442 -8.14 21.96 6.97
N ASN A 443 -9.36 21.39 7.02
CA ASN A 443 -9.57 19.95 6.80
C ASN A 443 -10.40 19.57 5.55
N GLY A 444 -10.69 20.49 4.62
CA GLY A 444 -11.41 20.15 3.38
C GLY A 444 -12.86 19.72 3.59
N ILE A 445 -13.47 20.11 4.72
CA ILE A 445 -14.87 19.83 5.07
C ILE A 445 -15.59 21.16 5.23
N ASP A 446 -16.69 21.31 4.52
CA ASP A 446 -17.56 22.48 4.64
C ASP A 446 -18.38 22.39 5.92
N VAL A 447 -18.41 23.47 6.69
CA VAL A 447 -19.16 23.55 7.94
C VAL A 447 -20.25 24.61 7.82
N SER A 448 -21.50 24.19 7.90
CA SER A 448 -22.64 25.09 8.09
C SER A 448 -23.07 25.02 9.55
N ARG A 449 -23.04 26.16 10.25
CA ARG A 449 -23.41 26.22 11.66
C ARG A 449 -24.65 27.10 11.86
N GLN A 450 -25.57 26.63 12.68
CA GLN A 450 -26.68 27.41 13.22
C GLN A 450 -26.51 27.50 14.73
N ILE A 451 -26.31 28.72 15.26
CA ILE A 451 -26.38 28.93 16.70
C ILE A 451 -27.85 28.86 17.11
N GLU A 452 -28.18 27.96 18.04
CA GLU A 452 -29.55 27.74 18.49
C GLU A 452 -29.85 28.53 19.76
N HIS A 453 -28.88 28.61 20.66
CA HIS A 453 -29.06 29.21 21.97
C HIS A 453 -27.76 29.82 22.49
N MET A 454 -27.84 30.95 23.17
CA MET A 454 -26.72 31.51 23.95
C MET A 454 -27.19 32.01 25.31
N GLU A 455 -26.36 31.80 26.33
CA GLU A 455 -26.63 32.17 27.71
C GLU A 455 -25.40 32.87 28.31
N LEU A 456 -25.62 34.06 28.91
CA LEU A 456 -24.61 34.72 29.73
C LEU A 456 -24.53 34.00 31.08
N MET A 457 -23.38 33.37 31.34
CA MET A 457 -23.13 32.56 32.53
C MET A 457 -22.64 33.40 33.71
N ALA A 458 -21.75 34.37 33.46
CA ALA A 458 -21.18 35.26 34.47
C ALA A 458 -20.58 36.53 33.82
N GLY A 459 -20.44 37.60 34.59
CA GLY A 459 -19.72 38.82 34.21
C GLY A 459 -20.59 39.98 33.74
N ASP A 460 -19.94 40.99 33.18
CA ASP A 460 -20.56 42.25 32.78
C ASP A 460 -20.32 42.59 31.29
N ARG A 461 -20.47 43.85 30.89
CA ARG A 461 -20.28 44.25 29.48
C ARG A 461 -18.81 44.36 29.05
N PHE A 462 -17.86 44.18 29.96
CA PHE A 462 -16.42 44.35 29.74
C PHE A 462 -15.64 43.05 29.93
N ASP A 463 -16.06 42.16 30.82
CA ASP A 463 -15.48 40.82 31.03
C ASP A 463 -16.62 39.85 31.34
N TYR A 464 -16.88 38.89 30.45
CA TYR A 464 -18.01 37.98 30.58
C TYR A 464 -17.76 36.58 30.05
N LEU A 465 -18.52 35.64 30.60
CA LEU A 465 -18.54 34.24 30.23
C LEU A 465 -19.87 33.91 29.57
N ILE A 466 -19.83 33.39 28.35
CA ILE A 466 -21.02 33.06 27.57
C ILE A 466 -20.97 31.62 27.08
N LYS A 467 -22.09 30.92 27.23
CA LYS A 467 -22.30 29.58 26.69
C LYS A 467 -23.04 29.69 25.36
N ILE A 468 -22.60 28.93 24.36
CA ILE A 468 -23.16 28.89 23.01
C ILE A 468 -23.50 27.43 22.69
N SER A 469 -24.74 27.18 22.31
CA SER A 469 -25.21 25.89 21.80
C SER A 469 -25.52 26.04 20.30
N SER A 470 -24.93 25.17 19.48
CA SER A 470 -25.08 25.21 18.01
C SER A 470 -25.42 23.84 17.44
N ARG A 471 -26.06 23.86 16.27
CA ARG A 471 -26.20 22.71 15.38
C ARG A 471 -25.26 22.89 14.21
N ASP A 472 -24.40 21.90 14.02
CA ASP A 472 -23.36 21.90 13.02
C ASP A 472 -23.68 20.87 11.96
N THR A 473 -23.62 21.26 10.70
CA THR A 473 -23.75 20.38 9.55
C THR A 473 -22.42 20.35 8.81
N TYR A 474 -21.79 19.17 8.82
CA TYR A 474 -20.55 18.92 8.10
C TYR A 474 -20.89 18.30 6.74
N ILE A 475 -20.30 18.85 5.69
CA ILE A 475 -20.50 18.42 4.31
C ILE A 475 -19.12 18.16 3.70
N ASN A 476 -18.89 16.94 3.23
CA ASN A 476 -17.70 16.64 2.46
C ASN A 476 -17.91 17.13 1.01
N PRO A 477 -17.11 18.08 0.50
CA PRO A 477 -17.26 18.58 -0.88
C PRO A 477 -17.15 17.48 -1.94
N ASN A 478 -16.40 16.41 -1.65
CA ASN A 478 -16.24 15.25 -2.54
C ASN A 478 -17.40 14.25 -2.47
N LEU A 479 -18.25 14.35 -1.44
CA LEU A 479 -19.42 13.49 -1.19
C LEU A 479 -20.59 14.35 -0.67
N PRO A 480 -21.16 15.26 -1.49
CA PRO A 480 -22.14 16.27 -1.03
C PRO A 480 -23.47 15.68 -0.52
N ASP A 481 -23.74 14.41 -0.83
CA ASP A 481 -24.90 13.66 -0.36
C ASP A 481 -24.70 13.07 1.06
N GLU A 482 -23.47 12.98 1.56
CA GLU A 482 -23.16 12.55 2.92
C GLU A 482 -23.06 13.76 3.85
N LYS A 483 -24.16 14.05 4.55
CA LYS A 483 -24.23 15.11 5.56
C LYS A 483 -24.27 14.50 6.96
N SER A 484 -23.44 15.01 7.86
CA SER A 484 -23.52 14.67 9.28
C SER A 484 -23.91 15.90 10.08
N GLU A 485 -24.92 15.75 10.94
CA GLU A 485 -25.36 16.79 11.88
C GLU A 485 -24.91 16.45 13.30
N THR A 486 -24.42 17.45 14.04
CA THR A 486 -23.99 17.29 15.44
C THR A 486 -24.35 18.55 16.23
N ASN A 487 -24.84 18.36 17.46
CA ASN A 487 -25.07 19.47 18.38
C ASN A 487 -23.81 19.69 19.20
N MET A 488 -23.38 20.94 19.30
CA MET A 488 -22.17 21.35 20.00
C MET A 488 -22.52 22.36 21.10
N GLU A 489 -21.80 22.30 22.20
CA GLU A 489 -21.81 23.33 23.24
C GLU A 489 -20.39 23.85 23.43
N THR A 490 -20.23 25.16 23.44
CA THR A 490 -18.93 25.82 23.63
C THR A 490 -19.09 27.02 24.55
N THR A 491 -18.11 27.24 25.43
CA THR A 491 -18.09 28.38 26.34
C THR A 491 -16.96 29.31 25.96
N TYR A 492 -17.22 30.61 25.91
CA TYR A 492 -16.22 31.65 25.68
C TYR A 492 -16.15 32.61 26.86
N ARG A 493 -14.93 32.98 27.25
CA ARG A 493 -14.68 34.18 28.06
C ARG A 493 -14.26 35.32 27.13
N ILE A 494 -14.90 36.47 27.24
CA ILE A 494 -14.70 37.62 26.35
C ILE A 494 -14.39 38.86 27.17
N MET A 495 -13.29 39.54 26.85
CA MET A 495 -12.88 40.80 27.45
C MET A 495 -12.83 41.93 26.42
N LYS A 496 -13.34 43.11 26.78
CA LYS A 496 -13.35 44.32 25.94
C LYS A 496 -11.98 45.01 25.97
N GLY A 497 -11.43 45.25 24.78
CA GLY A 497 -10.28 46.13 24.54
C GLY A 497 -10.70 47.49 23.94
N GLU A 498 -9.72 48.23 23.42
CA GLU A 498 -9.93 49.50 22.72
C GLU A 498 -10.32 49.25 21.26
N GLY A 499 -11.63 49.20 20.98
CA GLY A 499 -12.14 49.01 19.61
C GLY A 499 -12.18 47.55 19.12
N ALA A 500 -11.81 46.60 19.98
CA ALA A 500 -11.88 45.16 19.70
C ALA A 500 -12.20 44.37 20.98
N TYR A 501 -12.54 43.09 20.81
CA TYR A 501 -12.79 42.15 21.90
C TYR A 501 -11.83 40.96 21.80
N LEU A 502 -11.25 40.57 22.94
CA LEU A 502 -10.45 39.37 23.07
C LEU A 502 -11.34 38.24 23.59
N ALA A 503 -11.53 37.18 22.82
CA ALA A 503 -12.34 36.04 23.22
C ALA A 503 -11.48 34.77 23.28
N PHE A 504 -11.64 33.99 24.35
CA PHE A 504 -11.00 32.70 24.54
C PHE A 504 -12.05 31.62 24.70
N GLN A 505 -11.94 30.56 23.92
CA GLN A 505 -12.69 29.33 24.15
C GLN A 505 -12.21 28.69 25.47
N VAL A 506 -13.14 28.46 26.39
CA VAL A 506 -12.83 27.85 27.69
C VAL A 506 -12.67 26.34 27.50
N SER A 507 -11.47 25.84 27.80
CA SER A 507 -11.14 24.41 27.70
C SER A 507 -11.89 23.59 28.75
N HIS A 508 -12.01 22.28 28.50
CA HIS A 508 -12.62 21.36 29.45
C HIS A 508 -11.86 21.34 30.79
N GLY A 509 -12.59 21.31 31.91
CA GLY A 509 -12.01 21.36 33.26
C GLY A 509 -11.30 22.68 33.57
N THR A 510 -11.90 23.82 33.20
CA THR A 510 -11.47 25.18 33.54
C THR A 510 -12.68 26.00 33.98
N ASP A 511 -12.62 26.63 35.16
CA ASP A 511 -13.67 27.54 35.63
C ASP A 511 -13.51 28.90 34.95
N GLY A 512 -14.21 29.10 33.84
CA GLY A 512 -14.23 30.39 33.13
C GLY A 512 -14.86 31.54 33.92
N SER A 513 -15.58 31.26 35.03
CA SER A 513 -16.31 32.27 35.81
C SER A 513 -15.45 32.98 36.86
N VAL A 514 -14.18 32.58 37.00
CA VAL A 514 -13.27 33.12 38.00
C VAL A 514 -13.14 34.65 37.89
N GLY A 515 -13.45 35.31 39.00
CA GLY A 515 -13.45 36.77 39.14
C GLY A 515 -14.60 37.48 38.42
N LEU A 516 -15.64 36.75 38.03
CA LEU A 516 -16.88 37.28 37.46
C LEU A 516 -18.05 37.05 38.43
N ASP A 517 -18.93 38.05 38.55
CA ASP A 517 -20.16 37.90 39.30
C ASP A 517 -21.24 37.24 38.43
N PRO A 518 -22.13 36.40 39.00
CA PRO A 518 -23.31 35.92 38.29
C PRO A 518 -24.17 37.07 37.77
N PRO A 519 -24.83 36.93 36.61
CA PRO A 519 -25.64 38.00 36.07
C PRO A 519 -26.83 38.29 36.99
N GLY A 520 -27.07 39.57 37.29
CA GLY A 520 -28.18 39.97 38.18
C GLY A 520 -29.57 39.58 37.68
N MET A 521 -29.72 39.27 36.39
CA MET A 521 -30.88 38.61 35.79
C MET A 521 -30.39 37.64 34.71
N LYS A 522 -31.08 36.50 34.56
CA LYS A 522 -30.81 35.55 33.48
C LYS A 522 -30.89 36.26 32.14
N LYS A 523 -29.81 36.22 31.36
CA LYS A 523 -29.73 36.77 30.01
C LYS A 523 -29.43 35.64 29.05
N GLU A 524 -30.41 35.29 28.24
CA GLU A 524 -30.31 34.25 27.23
C GLU A 524 -31.05 34.68 25.96
N ILE A 525 -30.70 34.07 24.83
CA ILE A 525 -31.33 34.32 23.54
C ILE A 525 -31.52 33.00 22.81
N ASP A 526 -32.72 32.80 22.27
CA ASP A 526 -33.01 31.76 21.30
C ASP A 526 -32.80 32.33 19.89
N THR A 527 -31.93 31.68 19.13
CA THR A 527 -31.53 32.09 17.78
C THR A 527 -31.82 31.02 16.74
N SER A 528 -32.53 29.95 17.10
CA SER A 528 -32.85 28.81 16.23
C SER A 528 -33.50 29.20 14.89
N GLU A 529 -34.32 30.26 14.87
CA GLU A 529 -34.99 30.77 13.67
C GLU A 529 -34.31 32.02 13.07
N LYS A 530 -33.23 32.51 13.67
CA LYS A 530 -32.56 33.75 13.24
C LYS A 530 -31.43 33.46 12.27
N LYS A 531 -31.63 33.85 11.00
CA LYS A 531 -30.65 33.63 9.92
C LYS A 531 -29.31 34.34 10.14
N GLU A 532 -29.29 35.48 10.81
CA GLU A 532 -28.06 36.21 11.15
C GLU A 532 -27.13 35.47 12.14
N TYR A 533 -27.65 34.44 12.81
CA TYR A 533 -26.91 33.55 13.71
C TYR A 533 -26.54 32.21 13.05
N SER A 534 -26.70 32.14 11.72
CA SER A 534 -26.15 31.08 10.87
C SER A 534 -24.99 31.62 10.06
N TYR A 535 -24.00 30.77 9.83
CA TYR A 535 -22.91 31.05 8.89
C TYR A 535 -22.34 29.76 8.31
N TYR A 536 -21.60 29.91 7.23
CA TYR A 536 -20.97 28.82 6.50
C TYR A 536 -19.47 29.11 6.40
N VAL A 537 -18.66 28.11 6.70
CA VAL A 537 -17.21 28.14 6.61
C VAL A 537 -16.78 27.10 5.57
N PRO A 538 -16.17 27.51 4.44
CA PRO A 538 -15.70 26.57 3.43
C PRO A 538 -14.51 25.75 3.94
N GLY A 539 -14.42 24.49 3.53
CA GLY A 539 -13.35 23.58 3.93
C GLY A 539 -12.00 23.82 3.23
N ASP A 540 -12.00 24.59 2.14
CA ASP A 540 -10.79 24.96 1.39
C ASP A 540 -10.31 26.36 1.82
N LYS A 541 -8.99 26.57 1.89
CA LYS A 541 -8.45 27.93 1.89
C LYS A 541 -8.83 28.56 0.55
N GLU A 542 -9.55 29.69 0.57
CA GLU A 542 -9.44 30.63 -0.54
C GLU A 542 -7.96 31.01 -0.62
N ASP A 543 -7.27 30.49 -1.63
CA ASP A 543 -6.04 31.10 -2.15
C ASP A 543 -6.42 32.54 -2.51
N THR A 544 -6.25 33.45 -1.55
CA THR A 544 -6.36 34.88 -1.81
C THR A 544 -5.10 35.28 -2.60
N PRO A 545 -5.26 35.97 -3.74
CA PRO A 545 -4.25 36.09 -4.78
C PRO A 545 -2.98 36.84 -4.39
#